data_AF-A0A7C6RWD0-F1
#
_entry.id   AF-A0A7C6RWD0-F1
#
_cell.length_a   1.000
_cell.length_b   1.000
_cell.length_c   1.000
_cell.angle_alpha   90.00
_cell.angle_beta   90.00
_cell.angle_gamma   90.00
#
_symmetry.space_group_name_H-M   'P 1'
#
loop_
_entity.id
_entity.type
_entity.pdbx_description
1 polymer ?
#
loop_
_entity_poly.entity_id
_entity_poly.type
_entity_poly.pdbx_seq_one_letter_code
_entity_poly.pdbx_strand_id
1 'polypeptide(L)'
;MKRRLLIPVFLAVLSGGGIALAADPGHGAHPAATESVAATGTVKSVDAAAGKLVIDHDPIPALQWPKMVMDFRLADKAMAGKVKAGDKVEFTLMPGDKGSYIVTVIEPAP
;
A
#
# COMPACT_ATOMS: atom_id res chain seq x y z
N MET A 1 -5.32 -1.98 49.95
CA MET A 1 -4.38 -2.81 50.74
C MET A 1 -3.02 -2.77 50.01
N LYS A 2 -2.17 -1.76 50.25
CA LYS A 2 -1.07 -1.69 51.24
C LYS A 2 0.03 -2.74 51.07
N ARG A 3 1.09 -2.37 50.32
CA ARG A 3 2.54 -2.65 50.55
C ARG A 3 3.30 -1.54 49.77
N ARG A 4 3.88 -0.45 50.32
CA ARG A 4 4.98 -0.27 51.31
C ARG A 4 6.14 -1.23 51.00
N LEU A 5 7.40 -0.84 50.77
CA LEU A 5 8.17 0.30 51.31
C LEU A 5 9.60 0.32 50.68
N LEU A 6 10.21 1.52 50.58
CA LEU A 6 11.64 1.91 50.73
C LEU A 6 12.73 1.74 49.64
N ILE A 7 13.42 2.88 49.50
CA ILE A 7 14.62 3.34 48.78
C ILE A 7 15.91 2.70 49.36
N PRO A 8 17.02 2.62 48.60
CA PRO A 8 18.12 3.54 48.92
C PRO A 8 18.77 4.21 47.70
N VAL A 9 19.20 5.45 47.96
CA VAL A 9 20.06 6.31 47.17
C VAL A 9 21.41 5.65 46.90
N PHE A 10 21.93 5.79 45.68
CA PHE A 10 23.37 5.68 45.43
C PHE A 10 23.86 6.94 44.70
N LEU A 11 24.73 7.67 45.39
CA LEU A 11 25.47 8.83 44.92
C LEU A 11 26.87 8.33 44.57
N ALA A 12 27.32 8.45 43.31
CA ALA A 12 28.73 8.33 42.97
C ALA A 12 29.05 9.03 41.63
N VAL A 13 29.79 10.13 41.76
CA VAL A 13 30.53 10.85 40.71
C VAL A 13 31.58 9.93 40.09
N LEU A 14 31.82 10.02 38.77
CA LEU A 14 33.19 10.04 38.22
C LEU A 14 33.22 10.54 36.77
N SER A 15 34.01 11.59 36.56
CA SER A 15 34.46 12.10 35.27
C SER A 15 35.23 11.03 34.48
N GLY A 16 34.99 10.92 33.18
CA GLY A 16 35.80 10.11 32.27
C GLY A 16 35.38 10.36 30.83
N GLY A 17 36.23 11.05 30.07
CA GLY A 17 35.98 11.46 28.69
C GLY A 17 36.14 10.36 27.66
N GLY A 18 35.68 10.68 26.44
CA GLY A 18 36.23 10.16 25.19
C GLY A 18 35.61 8.87 24.66
N ILE A 19 34.62 9.01 23.77
CA ILE A 19 34.57 8.30 22.48
C ILE A 19 33.71 9.12 21.51
N ALA A 20 34.37 9.68 20.51
CA ALA A 20 33.75 10.12 19.27
C ALA A 20 33.70 8.93 18.28
N LEU A 21 32.77 9.01 17.33
CA LEU A 21 32.45 8.09 16.22
C LEU A 21 31.76 6.77 16.63
N ALA A 22 30.64 6.35 16.05
CA ALA A 22 29.82 6.89 14.97
C ALA A 22 28.39 6.40 15.22
N ALA A 23 27.42 7.30 15.03
CA ALA A 23 26.01 6.93 15.02
C ALA A 23 25.75 6.09 13.76
N ASP A 24 25.42 4.82 13.93
CA ASP A 24 24.61 4.09 12.95
C ASP A 24 23.16 4.18 13.40
N PRO A 25 22.35 4.97 12.66
CA PRO A 25 21.00 4.54 12.37
C PRO A 25 20.74 4.82 10.90
N GLY A 26 21.31 3.98 10.04
CA GLY A 26 21.18 4.10 8.59
C GLY A 26 20.12 3.19 7.97
N HIS A 27 19.32 2.45 8.76
CA HIS A 27 18.10 1.84 8.23
C HIS A 27 17.05 2.93 8.13
N GLY A 28 17.12 3.69 7.03
CA GLY A 28 16.08 4.59 6.61
C GLY A 28 14.76 3.84 6.65
N ALA A 29 13.94 4.13 7.65
CA ALA A 29 12.51 3.99 7.54
C ALA A 29 12.12 4.87 6.36
N HIS A 30 12.09 4.29 5.16
CA HIS A 30 11.32 4.87 4.08
C HIS A 30 9.92 4.99 4.68
N PRO A 31 9.34 6.20 4.81
CA PRO A 31 7.90 6.25 4.95
C PRO A 31 7.39 5.45 3.75
N ALA A 32 6.67 4.36 4.00
CA ALA A 32 5.96 3.66 2.95
C ALA A 32 4.97 4.69 2.39
N ALA A 33 5.43 5.45 1.40
CA ALA A 33 4.57 6.19 0.54
C ALA A 33 3.59 5.14 0.04
N THR A 34 2.31 5.35 0.28
CA THR A 34 1.24 4.57 -0.32
C THR A 34 1.33 4.83 -1.82
N GLU A 35 2.25 4.15 -2.50
CA GLU A 35 2.54 4.37 -3.91
C GLU A 35 1.39 3.78 -4.70
N SER A 36 0.71 4.67 -5.43
CA SER A 36 -0.24 4.30 -6.46
C SER A 36 0.49 3.51 -7.54
N VAL A 37 -0.06 2.38 -7.97
CA VAL A 37 0.51 1.54 -9.01
C VAL A 37 -0.31 1.66 -10.28
N ALA A 38 0.29 2.14 -11.35
CA ALA A 38 -0.33 2.14 -12.67
C ALA A 38 -0.29 0.72 -13.28
N ALA A 39 -1.36 0.35 -13.96
CA ALA A 39 -1.52 -0.93 -14.63
C ALA A 39 -2.37 -0.79 -15.90
N THR A 40 -2.25 -1.75 -16.80
CA THR A 40 -3.03 -1.84 -18.03
C THR A 40 -3.72 -3.20 -18.11
N GLY A 41 -4.80 -3.29 -18.87
CA GLY A 41 -5.49 -4.56 -19.05
C GLY A 41 -6.67 -4.49 -19.99
N THR A 42 -7.37 -5.61 -20.11
CA THR A 42 -8.62 -5.71 -20.85
C THR A 42 -9.76 -6.06 -19.91
N VAL A 43 -10.83 -5.27 -19.92
CA VAL A 43 -12.01 -5.53 -19.10
C VAL A 43 -12.72 -6.78 -19.63
N LYS A 44 -12.92 -7.77 -18.76
CA LYS A 44 -13.64 -9.02 -19.05
C LYS A 44 -15.12 -8.90 -18.69
N SER A 45 -15.44 -8.23 -17.60
CA SER A 45 -16.82 -7.97 -17.17
C SER A 45 -16.91 -6.78 -16.23
N VAL A 46 -18.12 -6.20 -16.15
CA VAL A 46 -18.44 -5.04 -15.30
C VAL A 46 -19.63 -5.39 -14.41
N ASP A 47 -19.46 -5.25 -13.10
CA ASP A 47 -20.53 -5.34 -12.11
C ASP A 47 -20.68 -3.95 -11.46
N ALA A 48 -21.44 -3.08 -12.13
CA ALA A 48 -21.64 -1.69 -11.69
C ALA A 48 -22.42 -1.61 -10.36
N ALA A 49 -23.36 -2.52 -10.13
CA ALA A 49 -24.14 -2.58 -8.89
C ALA A 49 -23.23 -2.86 -7.69
N ALA A 50 -22.29 -3.79 -7.82
CA ALA A 50 -21.30 -4.02 -6.79
C ALA A 50 -20.16 -3.01 -6.83
N GLY A 51 -19.83 -2.39 -7.96
CA GLY A 51 -18.60 -1.59 -8.13
C GLY A 51 -17.36 -2.47 -8.27
N LYS A 52 -17.45 -3.54 -9.05
CA LYS A 52 -16.36 -4.47 -9.31
C LYS A 52 -16.14 -4.62 -10.82
N LEU A 53 -14.88 -4.80 -11.21
CA LEU A 53 -14.48 -5.10 -12.57
C LEU A 53 -13.68 -6.40 -12.57
N VAL A 54 -13.85 -7.24 -13.58
CA VAL A 54 -12.91 -8.33 -13.84
C VAL A 54 -12.03 -7.89 -14.98
N ILE A 55 -10.71 -7.85 -14.75
CA ILE A 55 -9.74 -7.34 -15.73
C ILE A 55 -8.70 -8.43 -15.96
N ASP A 56 -8.45 -8.75 -17.24
CA ASP A 56 -7.26 -9.46 -17.68
C ASP A 56 -6.13 -8.43 -17.75
N HIS A 57 -5.43 -8.26 -16.64
CA HIS A 57 -4.40 -7.23 -16.52
C HIS A 57 -3.07 -7.73 -17.07
N ASP A 58 -2.31 -6.83 -17.69
CA ASP A 58 -0.94 -7.10 -18.10
C ASP A 58 -0.02 -7.19 -16.87
N PRO A 59 1.24 -7.66 -17.01
CA PRO A 59 2.12 -7.78 -15.85
C PRO A 59 2.26 -6.45 -15.11
N ILE A 60 2.26 -6.51 -13.77
CA ILE A 60 2.43 -5.35 -12.89
C ILE A 60 3.73 -5.54 -12.10
N PRO A 61 4.89 -5.07 -12.63
CA PRO A 61 6.19 -5.34 -12.01
C PRO A 61 6.33 -4.78 -10.60
N ALA A 62 5.71 -3.62 -10.33
CA ALA A 62 5.72 -2.98 -9.01
C ALA A 62 5.09 -3.86 -7.91
N LEU A 63 4.16 -4.75 -8.28
CA LEU A 63 3.51 -5.70 -7.36
C LEU A 63 4.02 -7.13 -7.55
N GLN A 64 4.95 -7.35 -8.48
CA GLN A 64 5.42 -8.68 -8.89
C GLN A 64 4.27 -9.60 -9.35
N TRP A 65 3.19 -9.03 -9.89
CA TRP A 65 2.07 -9.82 -10.41
C TRP A 65 2.28 -10.14 -11.89
N PRO A 66 2.18 -11.41 -12.30
CA PRO A 66 2.20 -11.77 -13.71
C PRO A 66 0.91 -11.31 -14.41
N LYS A 67 0.84 -11.48 -15.73
CA LYS A 67 -0.43 -11.32 -16.46
C LYS A 67 -1.46 -12.31 -15.92
N MET A 68 -2.60 -11.80 -15.43
CA MET A 68 -3.66 -12.65 -14.92
C MET A 68 -5.03 -11.95 -14.95
N VAL A 69 -6.08 -12.76 -14.84
CA VAL A 69 -7.45 -12.28 -14.69
C VAL A 69 -7.78 -12.19 -13.21
N MET A 70 -8.12 -10.99 -12.75
CA MET A 70 -8.45 -10.73 -11.35
C MET A 70 -9.67 -9.80 -11.24
N ASP A 71 -10.45 -9.95 -10.16
CA ASP A 71 -11.46 -8.98 -9.80
C ASP A 71 -10.86 -7.81 -9.02
N PHE A 72 -11.25 -6.60 -9.41
CA PHE A 72 -10.83 -5.36 -8.80
C PHE A 72 -12.04 -4.61 -8.29
N ARG A 73 -11.91 -4.11 -7.05
CA ARG A 73 -12.88 -3.20 -6.46
C ARG A 73 -12.62 -1.79 -6.99
N LEU A 74 -13.68 -1.07 -7.33
CA LEU A 74 -13.61 0.36 -7.62
C LEU A 74 -13.75 1.17 -6.32
N ALA A 75 -12.95 2.21 -6.16
CA ALA A 75 -13.07 3.18 -5.07
C ALA A 75 -14.39 3.98 -5.17
N ASP A 76 -14.81 4.28 -6.40
CA ASP A 76 -16.09 4.87 -6.72
C ASP A 76 -16.81 4.01 -7.77
N LYS A 77 -18.04 3.58 -7.44
CA LYS A 77 -18.87 2.76 -8.34
C LYS A 77 -19.21 3.48 -9.64
N ALA A 78 -19.29 4.81 -9.64
CA ALA A 78 -19.59 5.60 -10.83
C ALA A 78 -18.56 5.38 -11.97
N MET A 79 -17.33 5.01 -11.62
CA MET A 79 -16.27 4.70 -12.60
C MET A 79 -16.60 3.48 -13.47
N ALA A 80 -17.46 2.57 -13.01
CA ALA A 80 -17.88 1.41 -13.80
C ALA A 80 -18.57 1.83 -15.11
N GLY A 81 -19.17 3.03 -15.17
CA GLY A 81 -19.81 3.55 -16.39
C GLY A 81 -18.84 4.08 -17.45
N LYS A 82 -17.54 4.19 -17.13
CA LYS A 82 -16.51 4.69 -18.07
C LYS A 82 -16.00 3.62 -19.03
N VAL A 83 -16.23 2.35 -18.71
CA VAL A 83 -15.64 1.20 -19.41
C VAL A 83 -16.68 0.10 -19.60
N LYS A 84 -16.48 -0.77 -20.59
CA LYS A 84 -17.30 -1.97 -20.82
C LYS A 84 -16.42 -3.20 -21.07
N ALA A 85 -17.03 -4.38 -21.02
CA ALA A 85 -16.34 -5.61 -21.41
C ALA A 85 -15.76 -5.51 -22.83
N GLY A 86 -14.52 -5.92 -22.99
CA GLY A 86 -13.74 -5.83 -24.23
C GLY A 86 -12.85 -4.59 -24.33
N ASP A 87 -13.06 -3.57 -23.50
CA ASP A 87 -12.23 -2.36 -23.53
C ASP A 87 -10.82 -2.66 -23.01
N LYS A 88 -9.82 -2.15 -23.71
CA LYS A 88 -8.50 -1.93 -23.13
C LYS A 88 -8.56 -0.72 -22.22
N VAL A 89 -7.91 -0.82 -21.06
CA VAL A 89 -7.96 0.21 -20.02
C VAL A 89 -6.59 0.45 -19.42
N GLU A 90 -6.38 1.69 -19.01
CA GLU A 90 -5.33 2.07 -18.07
C GLU A 90 -5.99 2.37 -16.73
N PHE A 91 -5.43 1.86 -15.64
CA PHE A 91 -5.99 2.01 -14.32
C PHE A 91 -4.92 2.13 -13.25
N THR A 92 -5.30 2.76 -12.15
CA THR A 92 -4.43 3.01 -11.00
C THR A 92 -4.94 2.25 -9.79
N LEU A 93 -4.05 1.46 -9.20
CA LEU A 93 -4.27 0.71 -7.98
C LEU A 93 -3.71 1.47 -6.78
N MET A 94 -4.44 1.45 -5.67
CA MET A 94 -3.93 1.88 -4.37
C MET A 94 -4.14 0.77 -3.34
N PRO A 95 -3.25 0.63 -2.34
CA PRO A 95 -3.47 -0.27 -1.21
C PRO A 95 -4.83 0.00 -0.55
N GLY A 96 -5.62 -1.06 -0.40
CA GLY A 96 -6.88 -1.10 0.34
C GLY A 96 -6.72 -1.84 1.67
N ASP A 97 -7.84 -2.31 2.21
CA ASP A 97 -7.85 -3.02 3.48
C ASP A 97 -7.12 -4.37 3.39
N LYS A 98 -6.40 -4.73 4.46
CA LYS A 98 -5.79 -6.06 4.66
C LYS A 98 -4.88 -6.53 3.49
N GLY A 99 -4.20 -5.60 2.81
CA GLY A 99 -3.31 -5.91 1.69
C GLY A 99 -4.02 -6.14 0.35
N SER A 100 -5.30 -5.79 0.25
CA SER A 100 -5.99 -5.71 -1.05
C SER A 100 -5.55 -4.48 -1.84
N TYR A 101 -5.91 -4.43 -3.12
CA TYR A 101 -5.74 -3.25 -3.96
C TYR A 101 -7.10 -2.80 -4.50
N ILE A 102 -7.31 -1.49 -4.54
CA ILE A 102 -8.51 -0.86 -5.05
C ILE A 102 -8.17 0.04 -6.23
N VAL A 103 -9.03 0.03 -7.25
CA VAL A 103 -8.89 0.88 -8.42
C VAL A 103 -9.43 2.26 -8.08
N THR A 104 -8.56 3.27 -8.13
CA THR A 104 -8.92 4.67 -7.82
C THR A 104 -9.07 5.52 -9.07
N VAL A 105 -8.47 5.11 -10.18
CA VAL A 105 -8.62 5.73 -11.51
C VAL A 105 -8.74 4.62 -12.54
N ILE A 106 -9.63 4.79 -13.52
CA ILE A 106 -9.74 3.92 -14.68
C ILE A 106 -10.27 4.71 -15.87
N GLU A 107 -9.61 4.53 -17.01
CA GLU A 107 -9.94 5.18 -18.29
C GLU A 107 -9.74 4.17 -19.43
N PRO A 108 -10.52 4.25 -20.53
CA PRO A 108 -10.24 3.51 -21.75
C PRO A 108 -8.86 3.88 -22.31
N ALA A 109 -8.08 2.86 -22.68
CA ALA A 109 -6.83 3.07 -23.41
C ALA A 109 -7.14 3.39 -24.89
N PRO A 110 -6.33 4.25 -25.55
CA PRO A 110 -6.50 4.61 -26.96
C PRO A 110 -6.31 3.44 -27.94
#